data_AF-A0A177G6L9-F1
#
_entry.id   AF-A0A177G6L9-F1
#
_cell.length_a   1.000
_cell.length_b   1.000
_cell.length_c   1.000
_cell.angle_alpha   90.00
_cell.angle_beta   90.00
_cell.angle_gamma   90.00
#
_symmetry.space_group_name_H-M   'P 1'
#
loop_
_entity.id
_entity.type
_entity.pdbx_description
1 polymer ?
#
loop_
_entity_poly.entity_id
_entity_poly.type
_entity_poly.pdbx_seq_one_letter_code
_entity_poly.pdbx_strand_id
1 'polypeptide(L)' 'MIAGGKDDMAPEPAIHKLVDKLNTQKGVTVDYRVFPDADHIFAKQADKVTAALEDHVTTAMAHRNMPLAAD' A
#
# COMPACT_ATOMS: atom_id res chain seq x y z
N MET A 1 0.10 -0.98 1.84
CA MET A 1 -1.15 -0.76 2.59
C MET A 1 -2.19 -0.21 1.62
N ILE A 2 -3.34 -0.88 1.51
CA ILE A 2 -4.45 -0.48 0.65
C ILE A 2 -5.63 -0.10 1.56
N ALA A 3 -6.25 1.05 1.30
CA ALA A 3 -7.42 1.55 2.04
C ALA A 3 -8.62 1.77 1.12
N GLY A 4 -9.82 1.50 1.63
CA GLY A 4 -11.08 1.80 0.95
C GLY A 4 -11.59 3.18 1.34
N GLY A 5 -11.96 4.01 0.37
CA GLY A 5 -12.47 5.36 0.63
C GLY A 5 -13.90 5.37 1.21
N LYS A 6 -14.64 4.27 1.08
CA LYS A 6 -15.99 4.05 1.64
C LYS A 6 -15.99 2.96 2.70
N ASP A 7 -14.84 2.71 3.34
CA ASP A 7 -14.74 1.76 4.44
C ASP A 7 -15.22 2.42 5.74
N ASP A 8 -16.34 1.94 6.28
CA ASP A 8 -16.90 2.39 7.56
C ASP A 8 -16.31 1.65 8.77
N MET A 9 -15.69 0.48 8.57
CA MET A 9 -15.06 -0.31 9.64
C MET A 9 -13.63 0.15 9.94
N ALA A 10 -12.87 0.45 8.90
CA ALA A 10 -11.53 1.02 8.98
C ALA A 10 -11.43 2.28 8.10
N PRO A 11 -11.89 3.44 8.61
CA PRO A 11 -11.92 4.67 7.83
C PRO A 11 -10.54 5.08 7.32
N GLU A 12 -10.47 5.50 6.05
CA GLU A 12 -9.24 5.97 5.39
C GLU A 12 -8.44 6.97 6.25
N PRO A 13 -9.03 7.98 6.90
CA PRO A 13 -8.25 8.93 7.70
C PRO A 13 -7.55 8.32 8.92
N ALA A 14 -8.10 7.23 9.48
CA ALA A 14 -7.48 6.50 10.57
C ALA A 14 -6.30 5.66 10.06
N ILE A 15 -6.45 5.04 8.88
CA ILE A 15 -5.39 4.31 8.20
C ILE A 15 -4.25 5.26 7.81
N HIS A 16 -4.57 6.43 7.23
CA HIS A 16 -3.57 7.44 6.87
C HIS A 16 -2.74 7.89 8.09
N LYS A 17 -3.38 8.16 9.23
CA LYS A 17 -2.65 8.46 10.48
C LYS A 17 -1.71 7.35 10.94
N LEU A 18 -2.07 6.08 10.69
CA LEU A 18 -1.19 4.95 10.98
C LEU A 18 -0.01 4.93 10.01
N VAL A 19 -0.25 5.11 8.71
CA VAL A 19 0.78 5.20 7.67
C VAL A 19 1.79 6.29 8.00
N ASP A 20 1.31 7.49 8.35
CA ASP A 20 2.17 8.61 8.75
C ASP A 20 3.11 8.21 9.90
N LYS A 21 2.56 7.58 10.95
CA LYS A 21 3.34 7.11 12.09
C LYS A 21 4.37 6.05 11.70
N LEU A 22 3.98 5.07 10.87
CA LEU A 22 4.90 4.02 10.40
C LEU A 22 6.06 4.60 9.58
N ASN A 23 5.78 5.58 8.72
CA ASN A 23 6.79 6.25 7.91
C ASN A 23 7.78 7.10 8.73
N THR A 24 7.48 7.41 10.00
CA THR A 24 8.47 8.05 10.89
C THR A 24 9.54 7.09 11.41
N GLN A 25 9.34 5.77 11.26
CA GLN A 25 10.26 4.76 11.78
C GLN A 25 11.41 4.55 10.80
N LYS A 26 12.65 4.58 11.32
CA LYS A 26 13.86 4.46 10.48
C LYS A 26 13.85 3.14 9.71
N GLY A 27 14.00 3.23 8.38
CA GLY A 27 14.04 2.06 7.49
C GLY A 27 12.67 1.49 7.14
N VAL A 28 11.58 2.15 7.55
CA VAL A 28 10.22 1.78 7.15
C VAL A 28 9.75 2.73 6.06
N THR A 29 9.18 2.18 5.00
CA THR A 29 8.45 2.94 3.99
C THR A 29 7.21 2.15 3.64
N VAL A 30 6.05 2.77 3.85
CA VAL A 30 4.75 2.16 3.55
C VAL A 30 4.29 2.65 2.19
N ASP A 31 4.22 1.73 1.23
CA ASP A 31 3.46 1.93 -0.01
C ASP A 31 1.98 2.08 0.35
N TYR A 32 1.42 3.27 0.22
CA TYR A 32 0.06 3.60 0.62
C TYR A 32 -0.81 3.93 -0.58
N ARG A 33 -1.92 3.22 -0.74
CA ARG A 33 -2.85 3.37 -1.88
C ARG A 33 -4.28 3.45 -1.37
N VAL A 34 -5.05 4.37 -1.92
CA VAL A 34 -6.48 4.56 -1.59
C VAL A 34 -7.33 4.24 -2.80
N PHE A 35 -8.35 3.39 -2.61
CA PHE A 35 -9.37 3.11 -3.62
C PHE A 35 -10.67 3.81 -3.22
N PRO A 36 -11.00 4.98 -3.83
CA PRO A 36 -12.05 5.87 -3.33
C PRO A 36 -13.44 5.24 -3.21
N ASP A 37 -13.75 4.31 -4.11
CA ASP A 37 -15.07 3.67 -4.18
C ASP A 37 -15.13 2.30 -3.48
N ALA A 38 -14.04 1.85 -2.87
CA ALA A 38 -13.99 0.56 -2.20
C ALA A 38 -14.51 0.66 -0.76
N ASP A 39 -15.30 -0.33 -0.37
CA ASP A 39 -15.66 -0.64 1.01
C ASP A 39 -14.60 -1.53 1.65
N HIS A 40 -14.86 -1.99 2.88
CA HIS A 40 -13.98 -2.89 3.63
C HIS A 40 -13.63 -4.20 2.90
N ILE A 41 -14.51 -4.66 2.00
CA ILE A 41 -14.40 -5.98 1.36
C ILE A 41 -13.71 -5.88 -0.01
N PHE A 42 -13.71 -4.71 -0.64
CA PHE A 42 -13.11 -4.48 -1.96
C PHE A 42 -13.70 -5.40 -3.06
N ALA A 43 -14.94 -5.88 -2.89
CA ALA A 43 -15.52 -6.91 -3.75
C ALA A 43 -15.58 -6.50 -5.23
N LYS A 44 -15.74 -5.20 -5.53
CA LYS A 44 -15.78 -4.65 -6.89
C LYS A 44 -14.41 -4.16 -7.38
N GLN A 45 -13.38 -4.29 -6.56
CA GLN A 45 -12.04 -3.78 -6.80
C GLN A 45 -10.98 -4.89 -6.75
N ALA A 46 -11.40 -6.17 -6.80
CA ALA A 46 -10.50 -7.32 -6.79
C ALA A 46 -9.36 -7.18 -7.81
N ASP A 47 -9.67 -6.81 -9.05
CA ASP A 47 -8.65 -6.61 -10.09
C ASP A 47 -7.67 -5.49 -9.74
N LYS A 48 -8.15 -4.40 -9.12
CA LYS A 48 -7.29 -3.29 -8.67
C LYS A 48 -6.38 -3.72 -7.51
N VAL A 49 -6.91 -4.52 -6.59
CA VAL A 49 -6.13 -5.08 -5.48
C VAL A 49 -5.03 -6.00 -6.02
N THR A 50 -5.37 -6.90 -6.95
CA THR A 50 -4.42 -7.80 -7.60
C THR A 50 -3.33 -7.02 -8.32
N ALA A 51 -3.69 -6.04 -9.15
CA ALA A 51 -2.73 -5.22 -9.86
C ALA A 51 -1.81 -4.43 -8.90
N ALA A 52 -2.36 -3.88 -7.81
CA ALA A 52 -1.55 -3.18 -6.81
C ALA A 52 -0.59 -4.11 -6.07
N LEU A 53 -1.00 -5.35 -5.80
CA LEU A 53 -0.15 -6.36 -5.19
C LEU A 53 0.98 -6.80 -6.13
N GLU A 54 0.67 -7.09 -7.39
CA GLU A 54 1.64 -7.46 -8.40
C GLU A 54 2.70 -6.37 -8.58
N ASP A 55 2.26 -5.12 -8.69
CA ASP A 55 3.13 -3.94 -8.80
C ASP A 55 4.04 -3.78 -7.56
N HIS A 56 3.48 -3.91 -6.36
CA HIS A 56 4.24 -3.83 -5.11
C HIS A 56 5.33 -4.91 -5.03
N VAL A 57 4.96 -6.17 -5.30
CA VAL A 57 5.90 -7.31 -5.23
C VAL A 57 6.98 -7.17 -6.29
N THR A 58 6.60 -6.83 -7.53
CA THR A 58 7.55 -6.66 -8.63
C THR A 58 8.56 -5.55 -8.32
N THR A 59 8.08 -4.41 -7.84
CA THR A 59 8.91 -3.27 -7.44
C THR A 59 9.85 -3.65 -6.28
N ALA A 60 9.32 -4.27 -5.23
CA ALA A 60 10.11 -4.69 -4.07
C ALA A 60 11.19 -5.73 -4.45
N MET A 61 10.85 -6.69 -5.31
CA MET A 61 11.80 -7.67 -5.82
C MET A 61 12.88 -7.03 -6.71
N ALA A 62 12.51 -6.08 -7.57
CA ALA A 62 13.46 -5.35 -8.40
C ALA A 62 14.45 -4.54 -7.55
N HIS A 63 13.98 -3.86 -6.50
CA HIS A 63 14.84 -3.15 -5.54
C HIS A 63 15.79 -4.11 -4.79
N ARG A 64 15.32 -5.30 -4.43
CA ARG A 64 16.16 -6.32 -3.77
C ARG A 64 17.21 -6.92 -4.70
N ASN A 65 16.88 -7.07 -5.98
CA ASN A 65 17.73 -7.70 -6.98
C ASN A 65 18.65 -6.72 -7.71
N MET A 66 18.60 -5.41 -7.40
CA MET A 66 19.63 -4.49 -7.85
C MET A 66 20.97 -4.92 -7.24
N PRO A 67 21.96 -5.34 -8.05
CA PRO A 67 23.29 -5.58 -7.52
C PRO A 67 23.77 -4.27 -6.90
N LEU A 68 24.42 -4.36 -5.74
CA LEU A 68 25.20 -3.27 -5.18
C LEU A 68 26.24 -2.86 -6.24
N ALA A 69 25.88 -1.91 -7.09
CA ALA A 69 26.73 -1.37 -8.12
C ALA A 69 26.98 0.09 -7.78
N ALA A 70 28.27 0.36 -7.56
CA ALA A 70 28.96 1.64 -7.46
C ALA A 70 29.16 2.23 -6.05
N ASP A 71 30.44 2.08 -5.63
CA ASP A 71 31.32 2.98 -4.86
C ASP A 71 30.90 3.57 -3.51
#